data_AF-A0A2K1PZN5-F1
#
_entry.id   AF-A0A2K1PZN5-F1
#
_cell.length_a   1.000
_cell.length_b   1.000
_cell.length_c   1.000
_cell.angle_alpha   90.00
_cell.angle_beta   90.00
_cell.angle_gamma   90.00
#
_symmetry.space_group_name_H-M   'P 1'
#
loop_
_entity.id
_entity.type
_entity.pdbx_description
1 polymer ?
#
loop_
_entity_poly.entity_id
_entity_poly.type
_entity_poly.pdbx_seq_one_letter_code
_entity_poly.pdbx_strand_id
1 'polypeptide(L)'
;MVNLLAAEALHARWPGADEGALTRARAELVRESALAALARTLDLGNELTLGAGEIKTGGFRRDSILADALEAIVGAVFLDGGYEAARTLALPWFEPMIDALPSPRDVGRDAKTRLQEWLQGRRRPLPLYALLEESGEEHARIFTVSCTLEDEPGLQASGQGRSRRAAEQAAAESVLARLEGSTIAK
;
A
#
# COMPACT_ATOMS: atom_id res chain seq x y z
N MET A 1 18.66 -7.46 -4.11
CA MET A 1 18.22 -8.83 -3.76
C MET A 1 16.75 -8.86 -3.35
N VAL A 2 16.37 -8.11 -2.31
CA VAL A 2 14.97 -7.99 -1.81
C VAL A 2 13.95 -7.75 -2.93
N ASN A 3 14.23 -6.81 -3.84
CA ASN A 3 13.40 -6.55 -5.02
C ASN A 3 13.12 -7.78 -5.92
N LEU A 4 14.11 -8.66 -6.09
CA LEU A 4 13.98 -9.87 -6.91
C LEU A 4 13.12 -10.90 -6.17
N LEU A 5 13.38 -11.11 -4.88
CA LEU A 5 12.62 -12.06 -4.05
C LEU A 5 11.15 -11.66 -3.91
N ALA A 6 10.87 -10.36 -3.75
CA ALA A 6 9.50 -9.85 -3.74
C ALA A 6 8.78 -10.09 -5.08
N ALA A 7 9.48 -9.88 -6.21
CA ALA A 7 8.94 -10.15 -7.54
C ALA A 7 8.67 -11.65 -7.74
N GLU A 8 9.58 -12.52 -7.30
CA GLU A 8 9.41 -13.97 -7.36
C GLU A 8 8.20 -14.43 -6.55
N ALA A 9 8.08 -13.96 -5.30
CA ALA A 9 6.96 -14.29 -4.42
C ALA A 9 5.61 -13.88 -5.03
N LEU A 10 5.54 -12.66 -5.60
CA LEU A 10 4.34 -12.16 -6.27
C LEU A 10 4.00 -12.95 -7.54
N HIS A 11 4.99 -13.28 -8.37
CA HIS A 11 4.76 -14.04 -9.59
C HIS A 11 4.26 -15.46 -9.29
N ALA A 12 4.84 -16.11 -8.27
CA ALA A 12 4.38 -17.41 -7.80
C ALA A 12 2.96 -17.36 -7.23
N ARG A 13 2.61 -16.30 -6.51
CA ARG A 13 1.28 -16.15 -5.88
C ARG A 13 0.19 -15.75 -6.88
N TRP A 14 0.52 -14.90 -7.85
CA TRP A 14 -0.43 -14.32 -8.80
C TRP A 14 0.00 -14.60 -10.26
N PRO A 15 0.04 -15.86 -10.70
CA PRO A 15 0.57 -16.23 -12.02
C PRO A 15 -0.22 -15.64 -13.21
N GLY A 16 -1.46 -15.21 -12.99
CA GLY A 16 -2.33 -14.61 -14.02
C GLY A 16 -2.46 -13.08 -13.93
N ALA A 17 -1.74 -12.41 -13.03
CA ALA A 17 -1.78 -10.96 -12.93
C ALA A 17 -1.00 -10.29 -14.07
N ASP A 18 -1.44 -9.11 -14.50
CA ASP A 18 -0.70 -8.32 -15.49
C ASP A 18 0.57 -7.68 -14.89
N GLU A 19 1.52 -7.35 -15.76
CA GLU A 19 2.81 -6.75 -15.36
C GLU A 19 2.66 -5.45 -14.56
N GLY A 20 1.63 -4.65 -14.87
CA GLY A 20 1.35 -3.41 -14.17
C GLY A 20 0.92 -3.67 -12.72
N ALA A 21 0.04 -4.64 -12.51
CA ALA A 21 -0.36 -5.09 -11.18
C ALA A 21 0.83 -5.62 -10.38
N LEU A 22 1.63 -6.51 -10.96
CA LEU A 22 2.83 -7.07 -10.31
C LEU A 22 3.85 -5.98 -9.97
N THR A 23 4.07 -5.01 -10.87
CA THR A 23 4.97 -3.89 -10.64
C THR A 23 4.52 -3.02 -9.46
N ARG A 24 3.23 -2.66 -9.41
CA ARG A 24 2.67 -1.86 -8.31
C ARG A 24 2.71 -2.61 -6.99
N ALA A 25 2.38 -3.91 -7.01
CA ALA A 25 2.46 -4.77 -5.84
C ALA A 25 3.87 -4.85 -5.28
N ARG A 26 4.85 -5.09 -6.16
CA ARG A 26 6.26 -5.14 -5.77
C ARG A 26 6.69 -3.82 -5.14
N ALA A 27 6.34 -2.69 -5.73
CA ALA A 27 6.64 -1.37 -5.18
C ALA A 27 6.04 -1.17 -3.77
N GLU A 28 4.82 -1.65 -3.53
CA GLU A 28 4.20 -1.63 -2.20
C GLU A 28 4.90 -2.54 -1.19
N LEU A 29 5.39 -3.70 -1.61
CA LEU A 29 6.11 -4.63 -0.72
C LEU A 29 7.51 -4.13 -0.34
N VAL A 30 8.19 -3.45 -1.25
CA VAL A 30 9.61 -3.07 -1.08
C VAL A 30 9.83 -1.58 -0.80
N ARG A 31 8.75 -0.81 -0.58
CA ARG A 31 8.88 0.58 -0.12
C ARG A 31 9.44 0.63 1.31
N GLU A 32 10.15 1.71 1.62
CA GLU A 32 10.83 1.91 2.90
C GLU A 32 9.96 1.59 4.11
N SER A 33 8.75 2.16 4.18
CA SER A 33 7.85 1.95 5.32
C SER A 33 7.33 0.50 5.45
N ALA A 34 7.24 -0.24 4.34
CA ALA A 34 6.84 -1.65 4.38
C ALA A 34 7.99 -2.52 4.90
N LEU A 35 9.21 -2.28 4.40
CA LEU A 35 10.41 -2.97 4.88
C LEU A 35 10.74 -2.61 6.33
N ALA A 36 10.56 -1.35 6.72
CA ALA A 36 10.72 -0.92 8.10
C ALA A 36 9.70 -1.55 9.04
N ALA A 37 8.43 -1.70 8.60
CA ALA A 37 7.43 -2.43 9.36
C ALA A 37 7.83 -3.90 9.54
N LEU A 38 8.27 -4.57 8.47
CA LEU A 38 8.78 -5.94 8.53
C LEU A 38 9.99 -6.05 9.48
N ALA A 39 10.97 -5.16 9.37
CA ALA A 39 12.14 -5.12 10.26
C ALA A 39 11.73 -5.00 11.75
N ARG A 40 10.67 -4.25 12.06
CA ARG A 40 10.13 -4.17 13.44
C ARG A 40 9.50 -5.48 13.90
N THR A 41 8.85 -6.24 13.02
CA THR A 41 8.32 -7.57 13.40
C THR A 41 9.43 -8.57 13.73
N LEU A 42 10.63 -8.35 13.18
CA LEU A 42 11.83 -9.13 13.46
C LEU A 42 12.65 -8.57 14.64
N ASP A 43 12.15 -7.53 15.32
CA ASP A 43 12.83 -6.78 16.38
C ASP A 43 14.24 -6.28 15.99
N LEU A 44 14.46 -6.02 14.70
CA LEU A 44 15.79 -5.78 14.15
C LEU A 44 16.47 -4.54 14.74
N GLY A 45 15.68 -3.53 15.13
CA GLY A 45 16.19 -2.29 15.70
C GLY A 45 17.06 -2.49 16.95
N ASN A 46 16.75 -3.49 17.77
CA ASN A 46 17.48 -3.76 19.02
C ASN A 46 18.84 -4.42 18.78
N GLU A 47 19.02 -5.05 17.61
CA GLU A 47 20.26 -5.73 17.21
C GLU A 47 21.21 -4.79 16.45
N LEU A 48 20.78 -3.57 16.11
CA LEU A 48 21.60 -2.63 15.36
C LEU A 48 22.73 -2.04 16.20
N THR A 49 23.95 -2.15 15.69
CA THR A 49 25.09 -1.39 16.21
C THR A 49 25.08 0.01 15.60
N LEU A 50 24.77 1.01 16.43
CA LEU A 50 24.67 2.41 16.01
C LEU A 50 25.63 3.29 16.81
N GLY A 51 26.09 4.38 16.19
CA GLY A 51 26.90 5.39 16.88
C GLY A 51 26.11 6.05 18.02
N ALA A 52 26.80 6.50 19.07
CA ALA A 52 26.16 7.08 20.26
C ALA A 52 25.23 8.27 19.97
N GLY A 53 25.54 9.07 18.95
CA GLY A 53 24.68 10.16 18.49
C GLY A 53 23.38 9.66 17.86
N GLU A 54 23.46 8.60 17.07
CA GLU A 54 22.32 8.00 16.37
C GLU A 54 21.37 7.28 17.34
N ILE A 55 21.91 6.61 18.37
CA ILE A 55 21.10 6.02 19.44
C ILE A 55 20.32 7.12 20.18
N LYS A 56 20.99 8.23 20.53
CA LYS A 56 20.36 9.35 21.26
C LYS A 56 19.21 9.99 20.49
N THR A 57 19.26 10.00 19.16
CA THR A 57 18.19 10.54 18.30
C THR A 57 17.15 9.49 17.90
N GLY A 58 17.24 8.27 18.43
CA GLY A 58 16.26 7.21 18.17
C GLY A 58 16.43 6.53 16.80
N GLY A 59 17.63 6.54 16.23
CA GLY A 59 17.90 5.95 14.90
C GLY A 59 17.50 4.49 14.76
N PHE A 60 17.59 3.71 15.84
CA PHE A 60 17.13 2.31 15.88
C PHE A 60 15.63 2.10 15.61
N ARG A 61 14.84 3.19 15.60
CA ARG A 61 13.40 3.17 15.25
C ARG A 61 13.10 3.81 13.89
N ARG A 62 14.09 4.44 13.25
CA ARG A 62 13.92 5.20 12.01
C ARG A 62 13.66 4.25 10.85
N ASP A 63 12.62 4.54 10.06
CA ASP A 63 12.21 3.71 8.94
C ASP A 63 13.33 3.45 7.94
N SER A 64 14.06 4.50 7.53
CA SER A 64 15.18 4.36 6.61
C SER A 64 16.27 3.41 7.13
N ILE A 65 16.68 3.55 8.40
CA ILE A 65 17.72 2.68 8.99
C ILE A 65 17.24 1.22 9.08
N LEU A 66 15.99 1.01 9.48
CA LEU A 66 15.41 -0.32 9.61
C LEU A 66 15.25 -1.01 8.25
N ALA A 67 14.78 -0.28 7.24
CA ALA A 67 14.65 -0.77 5.88
C ALA A 67 16.03 -1.14 5.30
N ASP A 68 17.01 -0.23 5.40
CA ASP A 68 18.38 -0.46 4.93
C ASP A 68 19.02 -1.67 5.62
N ALA A 69 18.83 -1.82 6.93
CA ALA A 69 19.36 -2.93 7.68
C ALA A 69 18.75 -4.28 7.25
N LEU A 70 17.44 -4.34 7.02
CA LEU A 70 16.78 -5.54 6.51
C LEU A 70 17.34 -5.93 5.14
N GLU A 71 17.47 -4.96 4.22
CA GLU A 71 18.06 -5.22 2.90
C GLU A 71 19.52 -5.68 3.00
N ALA A 72 20.29 -5.08 3.91
CA ALA A 72 21.68 -5.45 4.17
C ALA A 72 21.82 -6.90 4.68
N ILE A 73 20.93 -7.36 5.56
CA ILE A 73 20.92 -8.76 6.04
C ILE A 73 20.68 -9.72 4.88
N VAL A 74 19.68 -9.45 4.04
CA VAL A 74 19.39 -10.28 2.86
C VAL A 74 20.59 -10.27 1.89
N GLY A 75 21.24 -9.12 1.73
CA GLY A 75 22.48 -8.97 0.95
C GLY A 75 23.63 -9.79 1.53
N ALA A 76 23.83 -9.76 2.85
CA ALA A 76 24.89 -10.52 3.52
C ALA A 76 24.69 -12.03 3.38
N VAL A 77 23.47 -12.53 3.58
CA VAL A 77 23.13 -13.95 3.41
C VAL A 77 23.32 -14.37 1.96
N PHE A 78 23.00 -13.51 0.99
CA PHE A 78 23.30 -13.77 -0.41
C PHE A 78 24.80 -13.88 -0.71
N LEU A 79 25.62 -13.00 -0.12
CA LEU A 79 27.06 -13.03 -0.32
C LEU A 79 27.72 -14.26 0.33
N ASP A 80 27.20 -14.72 1.47
CA ASP A 80 27.73 -15.87 2.21
C ASP A 80 27.25 -17.21 1.66
N GLY A 81 25.93 -17.34 1.43
CA GLY A 81 25.28 -18.61 1.08
C GLY A 81 24.63 -18.66 -0.31
N GLY A 82 24.77 -17.59 -1.11
CA GLY A 82 24.18 -17.51 -2.45
C GLY A 82 22.66 -17.27 -2.45
N TYR A 83 22.07 -17.41 -3.64
CA TYR A 83 20.66 -17.09 -3.87
C TYR A 83 19.70 -17.94 -3.05
N GLU A 84 19.89 -19.26 -3.02
CA GLU A 84 18.98 -20.18 -2.32
C GLU A 84 18.93 -19.94 -0.81
N ALA A 85 20.07 -19.57 -0.20
CA ALA A 85 20.11 -19.20 1.22
C ALA A 85 19.31 -17.93 1.49
N ALA A 86 19.53 -16.88 0.69
CA ALA A 86 18.79 -15.61 0.83
C ALA A 86 17.28 -15.79 0.56
N ARG A 87 16.94 -16.63 -0.42
CA ARG A 87 15.57 -17.00 -0.75
C ARG A 87 14.90 -17.73 0.39
N THR A 88 15.52 -18.78 0.93
CA THR A 88 14.98 -19.56 2.05
C THR A 88 14.75 -18.69 3.29
N LEU A 89 15.63 -17.73 3.55
CA LEU A 89 15.51 -16.78 4.66
C LEU A 89 14.34 -15.80 4.46
N ALA A 90 14.30 -15.11 3.32
CA ALA A 90 13.47 -13.91 3.16
C ALA A 90 12.12 -14.14 2.48
N LEU A 91 11.94 -15.22 1.71
CA LEU A 91 10.68 -15.50 1.03
C LEU A 91 9.47 -15.61 2.01
N PRO A 92 9.60 -16.29 3.18
CA PRO A 92 8.52 -16.35 4.16
C PRO A 92 8.09 -14.99 4.72
N TRP A 93 8.97 -13.98 4.70
CA TRP A 93 8.65 -12.63 5.19
C TRP A 93 7.65 -11.91 4.28
N PHE A 94 7.65 -12.21 2.98
CA PHE A 94 6.75 -11.59 2.03
C PHE A 94 5.36 -12.20 2.03
N GLU A 95 5.19 -13.45 2.47
CA GLU A 95 3.89 -14.12 2.48
C GLU A 95 2.79 -13.33 3.21
N PRO A 96 2.96 -12.93 4.50
CA PRO A 96 1.94 -12.16 5.20
C PRO A 96 1.75 -10.76 4.58
N MET A 97 2.78 -10.19 3.97
CA MET A 97 2.68 -8.90 3.30
C MET A 97 1.84 -8.99 2.02
N ILE A 98 2.01 -10.07 1.25
CA ILE A 98 1.23 -10.35 0.03
C ILE A 98 -0.23 -10.65 0.40
N ASP A 99 -0.48 -11.39 1.48
CA ASP A 99 -1.83 -11.67 1.97
C ASP A 99 -2.59 -10.41 2.38
N ALA A 100 -1.86 -9.38 2.83
CA ALA A 100 -2.41 -8.08 3.19
C ALA A 100 -2.63 -7.14 1.98
N LEU A 101 -2.12 -7.47 0.80
CA LEU A 101 -2.35 -6.67 -0.40
C LEU A 101 -3.79 -6.84 -0.91
N PRO A 102 -4.36 -5.80 -1.53
CA PRO A 102 -5.61 -5.93 -2.30
C PRO A 102 -5.51 -7.00 -3.40
N SER A 103 -6.65 -7.32 -4.02
CA SER A 103 -6.66 -8.20 -5.19
C SER A 103 -5.73 -7.65 -6.29
N PRO A 104 -5.10 -8.49 -7.13
CA PRO A 104 -4.16 -8.01 -8.15
C PRO A 104 -4.75 -6.91 -9.06
N ARG A 105 -6.06 -6.94 -9.29
CA ARG A 105 -6.78 -5.93 -10.09
C ARG A 105 -6.80 -4.54 -9.43
N ASP A 106 -6.70 -4.50 -8.11
CA ASP A 106 -6.85 -3.31 -7.29
C ASP A 106 -5.52 -2.79 -6.73
N VAL A 107 -4.48 -3.62 -6.70
CA VAL A 107 -3.18 -3.26 -6.11
C VAL A 107 -2.61 -2.00 -6.76
N GLY A 108 -2.32 -1.01 -5.92
CA GLY A 108 -1.75 0.29 -6.31
C GLY A 108 -2.67 1.14 -7.19
N ARG A 109 -3.92 0.74 -7.40
CA ARG A 109 -4.96 1.60 -7.99
C ARG A 109 -5.74 2.22 -6.85
N ASP A 110 -5.54 3.51 -6.63
CA ASP A 110 -6.32 4.17 -5.62
C ASP A 110 -7.80 4.22 -5.99
N ALA A 111 -8.65 4.26 -4.97
CA ALA A 111 -10.11 4.19 -5.13
C ALA A 111 -10.67 5.18 -6.16
N LYS A 112 -10.08 6.39 -6.26
CA LYS A 112 -10.49 7.38 -7.27
C LYS A 112 -10.24 6.88 -8.68
N THR A 113 -9.04 6.35 -8.93
CA THR A 113 -8.65 5.78 -10.23
C THR A 113 -9.53 4.59 -10.58
N ARG A 114 -9.78 3.68 -9.62
CA ARG A 114 -10.69 2.53 -9.83
C ARG A 114 -12.11 2.96 -10.18
N LEU A 115 -12.67 3.91 -9.44
CA LEU A 115 -14.00 4.45 -9.73
C LEU A 115 -14.06 5.13 -11.09
N GLN A 116 -13.05 5.93 -11.43
CA GLN A 116 -12.94 6.57 -12.74
C GLN A 116 -12.91 5.55 -13.88
N GLU A 117 -12.05 4.53 -13.80
CA GLU A 117 -11.98 3.47 -14.82
C GLU A 117 -13.29 2.70 -14.94
N TRP A 118 -13.95 2.40 -13.82
CA TRP A 118 -15.25 1.71 -13.79
C TRP A 118 -16.34 2.49 -14.54
N LEU A 119 -16.39 3.81 -14.33
CA LEU A 119 -17.36 4.72 -14.97
C LEU A 119 -17.03 4.90 -16.45
N GLN A 120 -15.77 5.17 -16.78
CA GLN A 120 -15.33 5.35 -18.17
C GLN A 120 -15.54 4.09 -19.01
N GLY A 121 -15.26 2.90 -18.47
CA GLY A 121 -15.54 1.62 -19.14
C GLY A 121 -17.01 1.40 -19.47
N ARG A 122 -17.93 2.12 -18.79
CA ARG A 122 -19.38 2.10 -19.01
C ARG A 122 -19.91 3.36 -19.70
N ARG A 123 -19.01 4.24 -20.19
CA ARG A 123 -19.35 5.52 -20.83
C ARG A 123 -20.20 6.44 -19.92
N ARG A 124 -19.99 6.35 -18.61
CA ARG A 124 -20.60 7.24 -17.60
C ARG A 124 -19.70 8.47 -17.36
N PRO A 125 -20.26 9.61 -16.92
CA PRO A 125 -19.49 10.78 -16.52
C PRO A 125 -18.55 10.48 -15.34
N LEU A 126 -17.54 11.32 -15.18
CA LEU A 126 -16.56 11.21 -14.09
C LEU A 126 -17.20 11.60 -12.73
N PRO A 127 -16.69 11.06 -11.61
CA PRO A 127 -17.22 11.39 -10.30
C PRO A 127 -16.84 12.81 -9.88
N LEU A 128 -17.76 13.51 -9.24
CA LEU A 128 -17.54 14.84 -8.66
C LEU A 128 -17.20 14.73 -7.18
N TYR A 129 -16.20 15.49 -6.75
CA TYR A 129 -15.78 15.56 -5.34
C TYR A 129 -16.00 16.97 -4.79
N ALA A 130 -16.54 17.06 -3.58
CA ALA A 130 -16.71 18.34 -2.88
C ALA A 130 -16.26 18.22 -1.42
N LEU A 131 -15.46 19.19 -0.96
CA LEU A 131 -15.11 19.30 0.46
C LEU A 131 -16.34 19.73 1.23
N LEU A 132 -16.77 18.90 2.19
CA LEU A 132 -17.90 19.17 3.07
C LEU A 132 -17.45 19.87 4.35
N GLU A 133 -16.34 19.42 4.93
CA GLU A 133 -15.84 19.91 6.22
C GLU A 133 -14.32 19.77 6.32
N GLU A 134 -13.69 20.71 7.03
CA GLU A 134 -12.30 20.64 7.46
C GLU A 134 -12.26 21.01 8.94
N SER A 135 -11.81 20.08 9.79
CA SER A 135 -11.84 20.21 11.25
C SER A 135 -10.56 19.68 11.91
N GLY A 136 -10.37 19.98 13.20
CA GLY A 136 -9.19 19.57 13.98
C GLY A 136 -8.03 20.58 13.93
N GLU A 137 -7.05 20.36 14.82
CA GLU A 137 -5.84 21.20 14.89
C GLU A 137 -4.91 20.95 13.70
N GLU A 138 -3.98 21.87 13.40
CA GLU A 138 -3.15 21.82 12.19
C GLU A 138 -2.39 20.50 11.99
N HIS A 139 -1.92 19.89 13.08
CA HIS A 139 -1.21 18.61 13.07
C HIS A 139 -2.13 17.36 13.09
N ALA A 140 -3.43 17.58 13.29
CA ALA A 140 -4.47 16.56 13.41
C ALA A 140 -5.71 16.88 12.57
N ARG A 141 -5.53 17.60 11.44
CA ARG A 141 -6.64 17.98 10.56
C ARG A 141 -7.33 16.75 9.98
N ILE A 142 -8.66 16.83 9.93
CA ILE A 142 -9.55 15.86 9.32
C ILE A 142 -10.32 16.59 8.22
N PHE A 143 -10.32 15.98 7.03
CA PHE A 143 -11.06 16.45 5.88
C PHE A 143 -12.21 15.49 5.63
N THR A 144 -13.42 16.01 5.44
CA THR A 144 -14.61 15.27 5.02
C THR A 144 -14.96 15.66 3.60
N VAL A 145 -15.00 14.70 2.68
CA VAL A 145 -15.27 14.93 1.25
C VAL A 145 -16.44 14.07 0.79
N SER A 146 -17.35 14.61 -0.02
CA SER A 146 -18.34 13.82 -0.76
C SER A 146 -17.84 13.40 -2.13
N CYS A 147 -18.34 12.26 -2.60
CA CYS A 147 -18.23 11.76 -3.96
C CYS A 147 -19.64 11.51 -4.51
N THR A 148 -19.98 12.13 -5.64
CA THR A 148 -21.30 12.05 -6.28
C THR A 148 -21.16 11.71 -7.76
N LEU A 149 -22.10 10.95 -8.31
CA LEU A 149 -22.19 10.68 -9.75
C LEU A 149 -23.29 11.55 -10.37
N GLU A 150 -22.98 12.34 -11.40
CA GLU A 150 -23.94 13.25 -12.03
C GLU A 150 -25.14 12.53 -12.66
N ASP A 151 -24.88 11.36 -13.25
CA ASP A 151 -25.88 10.55 -13.92
C ASP A 151 -26.69 9.68 -12.94
N GLU A 152 -26.29 9.62 -11.67
CA GLU A 152 -26.99 8.89 -10.62
C GLU A 152 -26.83 9.59 -9.26
N PRO A 153 -27.50 10.75 -9.04
CA PRO A 153 -27.29 11.57 -7.86
C PRO A 153 -27.63 10.88 -6.54
N GLY A 154 -28.50 9.86 -6.57
CA GLY A 154 -28.81 9.02 -5.40
C GLY A 154 -27.63 8.17 -4.92
N LEU A 155 -26.62 7.98 -5.76
CA LEU A 155 -25.39 7.26 -5.44
C LEU A 155 -24.29 8.22 -5.01
N GLN A 156 -24.44 8.74 -3.80
CA GLN A 156 -23.46 9.61 -3.15
C GLN A 156 -22.93 8.97 -1.86
N ALA A 157 -21.63 9.12 -1.62
CA ALA A 157 -21.02 8.78 -0.34
C ALA A 157 -20.06 9.88 0.13
N SER A 158 -19.75 9.91 1.41
CA SER A 158 -18.71 10.76 1.98
C SER A 158 -17.60 9.91 2.58
N GLY A 159 -16.40 10.47 2.62
CA GLY A 159 -15.20 9.85 3.19
C GLY A 159 -14.40 10.86 3.99
N GLN A 160 -13.64 10.36 4.97
CA GLN A 160 -12.79 11.16 5.83
C GLN A 160 -11.33 10.75 5.72
N GLY A 161 -10.42 11.71 5.90
CA GLY A 161 -8.99 11.44 5.89
C GLY A 161 -8.15 12.59 6.44
N ARG A 162 -6.88 12.30 6.74
CA ARG A 162 -5.89 13.29 7.23
C ARG A 162 -5.38 14.25 6.14
N SER A 163 -5.84 14.05 4.91
CA SER A 163 -5.61 14.94 3.78
C SER A 163 -6.83 14.89 2.87
N ARG A 164 -7.04 15.93 2.04
CA ARG A 164 -8.12 15.95 1.03
C ARG A 164 -8.07 14.71 0.13
N ARG A 165 -6.88 14.34 -0.34
CA ARG A 165 -6.68 13.14 -1.18
C ARG A 165 -7.13 11.86 -0.49
N ALA A 166 -6.78 11.68 0.80
CA ALA A 166 -7.20 10.50 1.56
C ALA A 166 -8.73 10.45 1.76
N ALA A 167 -9.35 11.61 2.05
CA ALA A 167 -10.79 11.72 2.19
C ALA A 167 -11.54 11.42 0.87
N GLU A 168 -11.04 11.93 -0.26
CA GLU A 168 -11.55 11.62 -1.60
C GLU A 168 -11.46 10.12 -1.91
N GLN A 169 -10.34 9.47 -1.59
CA GLN A 169 -10.20 8.03 -1.79
C GLN A 169 -11.20 7.24 -0.94
N ALA A 170 -11.38 7.60 0.33
CA ALA A 170 -12.39 6.96 1.18
C ALA A 170 -13.83 7.13 0.65
N ALA A 171 -14.14 8.32 0.11
CA ALA A 171 -15.43 8.59 -0.50
C ALA A 171 -15.63 7.76 -1.79
N ALA A 172 -14.60 7.70 -2.64
CA ALA A 172 -14.60 6.90 -3.87
C ALA A 172 -14.77 5.40 -3.60
N GLU A 173 -14.09 4.88 -2.57
CA GLU A 173 -14.19 3.48 -2.15
C GLU A 173 -15.63 3.12 -1.79
N SER A 174 -16.29 4.02 -1.04
CA SER A 174 -17.68 3.84 -0.59
C SER A 174 -18.66 3.86 -1.76
N VAL A 175 -18.44 4.71 -2.78
CA VAL A 175 -19.26 4.72 -3.99
C VAL A 175 -19.02 3.45 -4.82
N LEU A 176 -17.76 3.07 -5.02
CA LEU A 176 -17.39 1.87 -5.78
C LEU A 176 -17.98 0.59 -5.17
N ALA A 177 -17.91 0.43 -3.85
CA ALA A 177 -18.51 -0.70 -3.15
C ALA A 177 -20.02 -0.80 -3.37
N ARG A 178 -20.74 0.33 -3.42
CA ARG A 178 -22.19 0.34 -3.73
C ARG A 178 -22.47 -0.03 -5.18
N LEU A 179 -21.64 0.42 -6.13
CA LEU A 179 -21.75 0.06 -7.54
C LEU A 179 -21.55 -1.45 -7.77
N GLU A 180 -20.53 -2.02 -7.12
CA GLU A 180 -20.21 -3.45 -7.22
C GLU A 180 -21.25 -4.31 -6.51
N GLY A 181 -21.72 -3.90 -5.33
CA GLY A 181 -22.81 -4.58 -4.61
C GLY A 181 -24.14 -4.60 -5.36
N SER A 182 -24.45 -3.56 -6.13
CA SER A 182 -25.65 -3.49 -6.99
C SER A 182 -25.55 -4.41 -8.22
N THR A 183 -24.33 -4.73 -8.65
CA THR A 183 -24.09 -5.57 -9.85
C THR A 183 -24.30 -7.06 -9.58
N ILE A 184 -24.19 -7.52 -8.33
CA ILE A 184 -24.41 -8.94 -7.95
C ILE A 184 -25.92 -9.29 -7.87
N ALA A 185 -26.80 -8.28 -7.80
CA ALA A 185 -28.24 -8.46 -7.64
C ALA A 185 -29.04 -8.49 -8.96
N LYS A 186 -28.40 -8.70 -10.11
CA LYS A 186 -29.06 -8.82 -11.43
C LYS A 186 -28.66 -10.08 -12.18
#